data_AF-A0A7S0UAD3-F1
#
_entry.id   AF-A0A7S0UAD3-F1
#
_cell.length_a   1.000
_cell.length_b   1.000
_cell.length_c   1.000
_cell.angle_alpha   90.00
_cell.angle_beta   90.00
_cell.angle_gamma   90.00
#
_symmetry.space_group_name_H-M   'P 1'
#
loop_
_entity.id
_entity.type
_entity.pdbx_description
1 polymer ?
#
loop_
_entity_poly.entity_id
_entity_poly.type
_entity_poly.pdbx_seq_one_letter_code
_entity_poly.pdbx_strand_id
1 'polypeptide(L)'
;PPPAVHGGLCDHKQLSKDELITVVNWKLTRGKFRPLMGQVRSNDHSSVASATSSGISLALSSKPRADGSHAKKPIEAITALRGVGPATASAVLAAVRPEAFPFMADEALEAAGCKREYSLAAYLRFAGLMTERATQLGPPWCAERVGQALWTAAMVDAHSLPQAPPSSGRSGGGSPRRTGKAA
;
A
#
# COMPACT_ATOMS: atom_id res chain seq x y z
N PRO A 1 -0.91 9.57 1.22
CA PRO A 1 -2.17 8.97 0.72
C PRO A 1 -2.41 9.42 -0.72
N PRO A 2 -2.99 8.57 -1.59
CA PRO A 2 -3.47 8.99 -2.91
C PRO A 2 -4.51 10.12 -2.78
N PRO A 3 -4.64 10.99 -3.80
CA PRO A 3 -5.56 12.12 -3.77
C PRO A 3 -6.99 11.60 -3.66
N ALA A 4 -7.83 12.31 -2.91
CA ALA A 4 -9.26 12.06 -2.91
C ALA A 4 -9.82 12.41 -4.29
N VAL A 5 -10.12 11.39 -5.10
CA VAL A 5 -11.09 11.53 -6.19
C VAL A 5 -12.46 11.85 -5.58
N HIS A 6 -13.38 12.50 -6.29
CA HIS A 6 -14.64 12.98 -5.71
C HIS A 6 -15.34 11.88 -4.87
N GLY A 7 -15.53 12.13 -3.57
CA GLY A 7 -16.10 11.17 -2.61
C GLY A 7 -15.12 10.23 -1.90
N GLY A 8 -13.82 10.27 -2.20
CA GLY A 8 -12.80 9.37 -1.65
C GLY A 8 -12.82 8.00 -2.34
N LEU A 9 -11.66 7.50 -2.80
CA LEU A 9 -11.53 6.22 -3.52
C LEU A 9 -12.10 5.01 -2.75
N CYS A 10 -12.26 5.11 -1.43
CA CYS A 10 -12.67 4.03 -0.53
C CYS A 10 -14.06 3.44 -0.81
N ASP A 11 -15.00 4.21 -1.36
CA ASP A 11 -16.37 3.75 -1.66
C ASP A 11 -16.62 3.50 -3.16
N HIS A 12 -15.59 3.67 -4.00
CA HIS A 12 -15.72 3.53 -5.44
C HIS A 12 -15.68 2.06 -5.87
N LYS A 13 -16.69 1.65 -6.64
CA LYS A 13 -16.71 0.33 -7.28
C LYS A 13 -15.82 0.27 -8.52
N GLN A 14 -15.46 1.42 -9.09
CA GLN A 14 -14.64 1.57 -10.30
C GLN A 14 -14.07 2.99 -10.36
N LEU A 15 -13.10 3.24 -11.23
CA LEU A 15 -12.62 4.59 -11.53
C LEU A 15 -13.11 5.02 -12.92
N SER A 16 -13.42 6.30 -13.06
CA SER A 16 -13.45 6.97 -14.36
C SER A 16 -12.03 7.16 -14.91
N LYS A 17 -11.95 7.49 -16.21
CA LYS A 17 -10.68 7.79 -16.87
C LYS A 17 -9.96 8.99 -16.24
N ASP A 18 -10.68 10.04 -15.88
CA ASP A 18 -10.11 11.24 -15.30
C ASP A 18 -9.58 11.00 -13.87
N GLU A 19 -10.26 10.14 -13.11
CA GLU A 19 -9.80 9.70 -11.80
C GLU A 19 -8.52 8.87 -11.91
N LEU A 20 -8.46 7.94 -12.87
CA LEU A 20 -7.22 7.20 -13.14
C LEU A 20 -6.08 8.14 -13.52
N ILE A 21 -6.32 9.11 -14.41
CA ILE A 21 -5.33 10.13 -14.78
C ILE A 21 -4.87 10.92 -13.56
N THR A 22 -5.79 11.29 -12.66
CA THR A 22 -5.48 11.98 -11.41
C THR A 22 -4.57 11.15 -10.51
N VAL A 23 -4.88 9.86 -10.33
CA VAL A 23 -4.04 8.91 -9.58
C VAL A 23 -2.65 8.80 -10.20
N VAL A 24 -2.56 8.69 -11.54
CA VAL A 24 -1.25 8.59 -12.22
C VAL A 24 -0.46 9.90 -12.11
N ASN A 25 -1.09 11.07 -12.28
CA ASN A 25 -0.45 12.37 -12.11
C ASN A 25 0.15 12.52 -10.71
N TRP A 26 -0.64 12.21 -9.68
CA TRP A 26 -0.15 12.22 -8.30
C TRP A 26 0.97 11.20 -8.08
N LYS A 27 0.85 9.99 -8.63
CA LYS A 27 1.92 8.99 -8.51
C LYS A 27 3.22 9.49 -9.16
N LEU A 28 3.14 10.19 -10.29
CA LEU A 28 4.31 10.72 -11.00
C LEU A 28 4.99 11.87 -10.27
N THR A 29 4.36 12.50 -9.27
CA THR A 29 5.07 13.42 -8.35
C THR A 29 5.93 12.67 -7.32
N ARG A 30 5.84 11.33 -7.28
CA ARG A 30 6.57 10.45 -6.37
C ARG A 30 7.54 9.57 -7.16
N GLY A 31 8.79 9.46 -6.70
CA GLY A 31 9.80 8.59 -7.31
C GLY A 31 10.21 9.01 -8.72
N LYS A 32 10.70 8.05 -9.52
CA LYS A 32 11.27 8.32 -10.85
C LYS A 32 10.18 8.60 -11.89
N PHE A 33 10.19 9.79 -12.48
CA PHE A 33 9.29 10.16 -13.58
C PHE A 33 9.45 9.22 -14.78
N ARG A 34 8.31 8.79 -15.35
CA ARG A 34 8.25 8.00 -16.58
C ARG A 34 7.13 8.53 -17.48
N PRO A 35 7.38 8.72 -18.79
CA PRO A 35 6.40 9.33 -19.72
C PRO A 35 5.30 8.35 -20.14
N LEU A 36 4.64 7.68 -19.19
CA LEU A 36 3.57 6.70 -19.43
C LEU A 36 2.19 7.34 -19.61
N MET A 37 2.07 8.65 -19.34
CA MET A 37 0.79 9.37 -19.36
C MET A 37 0.09 9.31 -20.73
N GLY A 38 0.86 9.35 -21.83
CA GLY A 38 0.29 9.21 -23.18
C GLY A 38 -0.42 7.86 -23.38
N GLN A 39 0.14 6.78 -22.82
CA GLN A 39 -0.49 5.46 -22.87
C GLN A 39 -1.74 5.41 -21.98
N VAL A 40 -1.68 5.98 -20.78
CA VAL A 40 -2.85 6.06 -19.88
C VAL A 40 -4.02 6.79 -20.54
N ARG A 41 -3.73 7.94 -21.17
CA ARG A 41 -4.73 8.74 -21.91
C ARG A 41 -5.30 8.03 -23.14
N SER A 42 -4.62 7.02 -23.67
CA SER A 42 -5.08 6.25 -24.83
C SER A 42 -6.11 5.17 -24.49
N ASN A 43 -6.31 4.82 -23.21
CA ASN A 43 -7.38 3.90 -22.81
C ASN A 43 -8.75 4.57 -23.00
N ASP A 44 -9.74 3.82 -23.47
CA ASP A 44 -11.13 4.28 -23.52
C ASP A 44 -11.81 4.23 -22.13
N HIS A 45 -12.91 4.96 -21.98
CA HIS A 45 -13.60 5.09 -20.69
C HIS A 45 -14.15 3.74 -20.18
N SER A 46 -14.67 2.90 -21.07
CA SER A 46 -15.24 1.60 -20.69
C SER A 46 -14.17 0.60 -20.24
N SER A 47 -13.01 0.58 -20.89
CA SER A 47 -11.88 -0.26 -20.49
C SER A 47 -11.38 0.12 -19.09
N VAL A 48 -11.25 1.42 -18.80
CA VAL A 48 -10.84 1.89 -17.46
C VAL A 48 -11.85 1.47 -16.40
N ALA A 49 -13.14 1.72 -16.64
CA ALA A 49 -14.21 1.35 -15.72
C ALA A 49 -14.23 -0.17 -15.47
N SER A 50 -14.19 -0.98 -16.54
CA SER A 50 -14.23 -2.44 -16.46
C SER A 50 -13.03 -3.03 -15.72
N ALA A 51 -11.81 -2.62 -16.09
CA ALA A 51 -10.58 -3.13 -15.49
C ALA A 51 -10.47 -2.78 -14.00
N THR A 52 -10.79 -1.54 -13.63
CA THR A 52 -10.75 -1.10 -12.23
C THR A 52 -11.87 -1.74 -11.41
N SER A 53 -13.08 -1.87 -11.97
CA SER A 53 -14.19 -2.58 -11.33
C SER A 53 -13.87 -4.04 -11.03
N SER A 54 -13.30 -4.74 -12.00
CA SER A 54 -12.85 -6.13 -11.84
C SER A 54 -11.78 -6.24 -10.76
N GLY A 55 -10.74 -5.40 -10.83
CA GLY A 55 -9.66 -5.38 -9.84
C GLY A 55 -10.14 -5.09 -8.42
N ILE A 56 -11.01 -4.10 -8.25
CA ILE A 56 -11.60 -3.73 -6.96
C ILE A 56 -12.48 -4.85 -6.41
N SER A 57 -13.34 -5.45 -7.23
CA SER A 57 -14.21 -6.56 -6.81
C SER A 57 -13.41 -7.78 -6.37
N LEU A 58 -12.33 -8.12 -7.09
CA LEU A 58 -11.40 -9.17 -6.71
C LEU A 58 -10.65 -8.82 -5.42
N ALA A 59 -10.26 -7.55 -5.24
CA ALA A 59 -9.60 -7.09 -4.03
C ALA A 59 -10.53 -7.20 -2.81
N LEU A 60 -11.80 -6.81 -2.93
CA LEU A 60 -12.83 -6.86 -1.87
C LEU A 60 -13.23 -8.31 -1.48
N SER A 61 -13.02 -9.29 -2.36
CA SER A 61 -13.24 -10.71 -2.04
C SER A 61 -11.99 -11.43 -1.53
N SER A 62 -10.81 -10.82 -1.63
CA SER A 62 -9.53 -11.46 -1.27
C SER A 62 -9.21 -11.34 0.23
N LYS A 63 -8.56 -12.36 0.80
CA LYS A 63 -8.02 -12.31 2.17
C LYS A 63 -6.51 -12.10 2.13
N PRO A 64 -5.93 -11.21 2.97
CA PRO A 64 -4.48 -11.02 3.01
C PRO A 64 -3.72 -12.32 3.29
N ARG A 65 -2.59 -12.52 2.61
CA ARG A 65 -1.70 -13.68 2.78
C ARG A 65 -0.25 -13.21 2.83
N ALA A 66 0.55 -13.85 3.69
CA ALA A 66 1.97 -13.53 3.86
C ALA A 66 2.83 -13.86 2.62
N ASP A 67 2.32 -14.69 1.69
CA ASP A 67 2.96 -14.95 0.39
C ASP A 67 2.58 -13.91 -0.68
N GLY A 68 1.69 -12.96 -0.36
CA GLY A 68 1.20 -11.92 -1.26
C GLY A 68 0.26 -12.40 -2.37
N SER A 69 -0.03 -13.71 -2.46
CA SER A 69 -0.76 -14.32 -3.58
C SER A 69 -2.18 -13.80 -3.75
N HIS A 70 -2.79 -13.28 -2.67
CA HIS A 70 -4.09 -12.63 -2.68
C HIS A 70 -4.16 -11.42 -3.62
N ALA A 71 -3.02 -10.81 -3.89
CA ALA A 71 -2.97 -9.58 -4.67
C ALA A 71 -2.75 -9.81 -6.18
N LYS A 72 -2.50 -11.05 -6.61
CA LYS A 72 -2.19 -11.38 -8.01
C LYS A 72 -3.30 -10.97 -8.98
N LYS A 73 -4.50 -11.55 -8.84
CA LYS A 73 -5.63 -11.30 -9.74
C LYS A 73 -6.11 -9.83 -9.72
N PRO A 74 -6.25 -9.18 -8.54
CA PRO A 74 -6.61 -7.76 -8.48
C PRO A 74 -5.64 -6.84 -9.24
N ILE A 75 -4.33 -7.08 -9.11
CA ILE A 75 -3.31 -6.29 -9.83
C ILE A 75 -3.36 -6.58 -11.31
N GLU A 76 -3.39 -7.86 -11.71
CA GLU A 76 -3.44 -8.27 -13.12
C GLU A 76 -4.60 -7.60 -13.86
N ALA A 77 -5.79 -7.57 -13.23
CA ALA A 77 -6.98 -6.93 -13.79
C ALA A 77 -6.76 -5.44 -14.11
N ILE A 78 -6.12 -4.69 -13.23
CA ILE A 78 -5.87 -3.25 -13.43
C ILE A 78 -4.68 -3.00 -14.38
N THR A 79 -3.66 -3.87 -14.35
CA THR A 79 -2.50 -3.78 -15.26
C THR A 79 -2.80 -4.14 -16.71
N ALA A 80 -4.02 -4.61 -17.01
CA ALA A 80 -4.50 -4.74 -18.38
C ALA A 80 -4.59 -3.37 -19.10
N LEU A 81 -4.67 -2.27 -18.36
CA LEU A 81 -4.71 -0.92 -18.90
C LEU A 81 -3.33 -0.46 -19.41
N ARG A 82 -3.32 0.19 -20.57
CA ARG A 82 -2.09 0.71 -21.16
C ARG A 82 -1.46 1.79 -20.26
N GLY A 83 -0.16 1.69 -20.03
CA GLY A 83 0.58 2.63 -19.17
C GLY A 83 0.35 2.43 -17.66
N VAL A 84 -0.38 1.39 -17.27
CA VAL A 84 -0.67 1.06 -15.87
C VAL A 84 0.12 -0.19 -15.46
N GLY A 85 1.14 0.00 -14.62
CA GLY A 85 1.92 -1.09 -14.03
C GLY A 85 1.51 -1.42 -12.60
N PRO A 86 2.13 -2.45 -11.98
CA PRO A 86 1.83 -2.90 -10.61
C PRO A 86 1.82 -1.76 -9.58
N ALA A 87 2.77 -0.81 -9.68
CA ALA A 87 2.81 0.32 -8.79
C ALA A 87 1.57 1.24 -8.92
N THR A 88 1.06 1.48 -10.12
CA THR A 88 -0.17 2.28 -10.29
C THR A 88 -1.40 1.49 -9.85
N ALA A 89 -1.48 0.21 -10.21
CA ALA A 89 -2.56 -0.67 -9.77
C ALA A 89 -2.64 -0.76 -8.24
N SER A 90 -1.49 -0.88 -7.56
CA SER A 90 -1.43 -0.92 -6.09
C SER A 90 -1.90 0.39 -5.44
N ALA A 91 -1.70 1.56 -6.07
CA ALA A 91 -2.20 2.83 -5.55
C ALA A 91 -3.74 2.87 -5.53
N VAL A 92 -4.37 2.33 -6.59
CA VAL A 92 -5.83 2.19 -6.67
C VAL A 92 -6.32 1.25 -5.57
N LEU A 93 -5.72 0.06 -5.45
CA LEU A 93 -6.16 -0.94 -4.49
C LEU A 93 -5.92 -0.54 -3.03
N ALA A 94 -4.82 0.14 -2.72
CA ALA A 94 -4.52 0.63 -1.38
C ALA A 94 -5.51 1.71 -0.92
N ALA A 95 -6.09 2.46 -1.85
CA ALA A 95 -7.10 3.46 -1.53
C ALA A 95 -8.47 2.84 -1.21
N VAL A 96 -8.74 1.63 -1.72
CA VAL A 96 -10.02 0.92 -1.54
C VAL A 96 -9.95 -0.09 -0.40
N ARG A 97 -8.83 -0.81 -0.27
CA ARG A 97 -8.66 -1.87 0.72
C ARG A 97 -7.25 -1.84 1.33
N PRO A 98 -6.93 -0.79 2.11
CA PRO A 98 -5.61 -0.61 2.72
C PRO A 98 -5.24 -1.76 3.67
N GLU A 99 -6.22 -2.52 4.17
CA GLU A 99 -5.99 -3.64 5.07
C GLU A 99 -5.20 -4.76 4.41
N ALA A 100 -5.38 -4.94 3.09
CA ALA A 100 -4.86 -6.07 2.34
C ALA A 100 -3.84 -5.67 1.26
N PHE A 101 -3.89 -4.44 0.77
CA PHE A 101 -3.13 -4.00 -0.41
C PHE A 101 -2.27 -2.78 -0.05
N PRO A 102 -0.94 -2.95 0.10
CA PRO A 102 -0.05 -1.82 0.28
C PRO A 102 0.30 -1.15 -1.06
N PHE A 103 0.47 0.16 -1.05
CA PHE A 103 0.97 0.92 -2.17
C PHE A 103 2.47 0.67 -2.37
N MET A 104 2.83 0.27 -3.59
CA MET A 104 4.22 0.02 -4.00
C MET A 104 4.95 1.33 -4.32
N ALA A 105 5.24 2.12 -3.29
CA ALA A 105 6.15 3.27 -3.39
C ALA A 105 7.61 2.79 -3.48
N ASP A 106 8.44 3.48 -4.26
CA ASP A 106 9.85 3.14 -4.44
C ASP A 106 10.59 3.06 -3.10
N GLU A 107 10.40 4.07 -2.24
CA GLU A 107 11.11 4.17 -0.97
C GLU A 107 10.59 3.14 0.05
N ALA A 108 9.30 2.80 0.01
CA ALA A 108 8.74 1.73 0.84
C ALA A 108 9.28 0.36 0.45
N LEU A 109 9.40 0.11 -0.86
CA LEU A 109 9.91 -1.13 -1.42
C LEU A 109 11.38 -1.33 -0.99
N GLU A 110 12.19 -0.29 -1.09
CA GLU A 110 13.60 -0.31 -0.67
C GLU A 110 13.75 -0.46 0.84
N ALA A 111 12.97 0.28 1.63
CA ALA A 111 12.96 0.16 3.09
C ALA A 111 12.49 -1.23 3.57
N ALA A 112 11.66 -1.92 2.78
CA ALA A 112 11.31 -3.32 3.01
C ALA A 112 12.40 -4.32 2.60
N GLY A 113 13.57 -3.85 2.14
CA GLY A 113 14.67 -4.68 1.65
C GLY A 113 14.43 -5.29 0.27
N CYS A 114 13.43 -4.79 -0.48
CA CYS A 114 13.16 -5.26 -1.83
C CYS A 114 13.92 -4.42 -2.87
N LYS A 115 14.33 -5.07 -3.96
CA LYS A 115 14.89 -4.36 -5.11
C LYS A 115 13.80 -3.56 -5.82
N ARG A 116 14.16 -2.37 -6.32
CA ARG A 116 13.28 -1.47 -7.08
C ARG A 116 12.94 -2.03 -8.47
N GLU A 117 12.02 -2.99 -8.50
CA GLU A 117 11.53 -3.65 -9.72
C GLU A 117 10.01 -3.50 -9.83
N TYR A 118 9.53 -3.03 -10.97
CA TYR A 118 8.10 -2.76 -11.20
C TYR A 118 7.36 -3.96 -11.80
N SER A 119 7.70 -5.17 -11.35
CA SER A 119 7.10 -6.42 -11.80
C SER A 119 6.00 -6.87 -10.85
N LEU A 120 5.09 -7.72 -11.36
CA LEU A 120 4.08 -8.36 -10.52
C LEU A 120 4.74 -9.18 -9.40
N ALA A 121 5.79 -9.94 -9.72
CA ALA A 121 6.50 -10.76 -8.73
C ALA A 121 7.12 -9.91 -7.60
N ALA A 122 7.70 -8.76 -7.92
CA ALA A 122 8.21 -7.82 -6.93
C ALA A 122 7.09 -7.27 -6.04
N TYR A 123 5.94 -6.93 -6.64
CA TYR A 123 4.78 -6.48 -5.89
C TYR A 123 4.22 -7.56 -4.95
N LEU A 124 4.07 -8.81 -5.40
CA LEU A 124 3.55 -9.90 -4.55
C LEU A 124 4.47 -10.12 -3.35
N ARG A 125 5.80 -10.11 -3.56
CA ARG A 125 6.77 -10.20 -2.46
C ARG A 125 6.60 -9.06 -1.46
N PHE A 126 6.50 -7.82 -1.95
CA PHE A 126 6.29 -6.64 -1.11
C PHE A 126 4.98 -6.75 -0.32
N ALA A 127 3.87 -7.10 -0.97
CA ALA A 127 2.57 -7.27 -0.31
C ALA A 127 2.58 -8.37 0.75
N GLY A 128 3.29 -9.46 0.50
CA GLY A 128 3.52 -10.53 1.47
C GLY A 128 4.25 -10.03 2.72
N LEU A 129 5.38 -9.35 2.54
CA LEU A 129 6.16 -8.76 3.63
C LEU A 129 5.32 -7.77 4.46
N MET A 130 4.57 -6.87 3.82
CA MET A 130 3.74 -5.92 4.56
C MET A 130 2.62 -6.62 5.35
N THR A 131 2.03 -7.67 4.79
CA THR A 131 1.00 -8.48 5.45
C THR A 131 1.58 -9.22 6.66
N GLU A 132 2.75 -9.82 6.51
CA GLU A 132 3.45 -10.49 7.59
C GLU A 132 3.80 -9.52 8.72
N ARG A 133 4.37 -8.36 8.40
CA ARG A 133 4.71 -7.32 9.38
C ARG A 133 3.48 -6.76 10.08
N ALA A 134 2.38 -6.51 9.35
CA ALA A 134 1.13 -6.06 9.95
C ALA A 134 0.60 -7.10 10.95
N THR A 135 0.70 -8.39 10.61
CA THR A 135 0.30 -9.49 11.51
C THR A 135 1.15 -9.51 12.78
N GLN A 136 2.48 -9.36 12.67
CA GLN A 136 3.40 -9.33 13.80
C GLN A 136 3.16 -8.13 14.73
N LEU A 137 2.85 -6.97 14.17
CA LEU A 137 2.60 -5.74 14.94
C LEU A 137 1.21 -5.70 15.58
N GLY A 138 0.25 -6.45 15.03
CA GLY A 138 -1.14 -6.49 15.50
C GLY A 138 -1.90 -5.17 15.28
N PRO A 139 -3.19 -5.09 15.67
CA PRO A 139 -3.97 -3.87 15.52
C PRO A 139 -3.30 -2.66 16.22
N PRO A 140 -3.33 -1.45 15.62
CA PRO A 140 -4.09 -1.06 14.43
C PRO A 140 -3.28 -1.14 13.12
N TRP A 141 -2.25 -2.00 13.05
CA TRP A 141 -1.42 -2.15 11.87
C TRP A 141 -2.12 -2.97 10.78
N CYS A 142 -1.95 -2.52 9.55
CA CYS A 142 -2.44 -3.18 8.36
C CYS A 142 -1.40 -3.06 7.24
N ALA A 143 -1.55 -3.78 6.13
CA ALA A 143 -0.53 -3.85 5.10
C ALA A 143 -0.12 -2.46 4.59
N GLU A 144 -1.08 -1.60 4.24
CA GLU A 144 -0.78 -0.24 3.78
C GLU A 144 -0.16 0.63 4.89
N ARG A 145 -0.60 0.49 6.15
CA ARG A 145 -0.03 1.28 7.25
C ARG A 145 1.43 0.93 7.51
N VAL A 146 1.82 -0.33 7.36
CA VAL A 146 3.23 -0.74 7.41
C VAL A 146 3.99 -0.13 6.23
N GLY A 147 3.45 -0.22 5.02
CA GLY A 147 4.06 0.40 3.83
C GLY A 147 4.29 1.90 3.98
N GLN A 148 3.30 2.62 4.52
CA GLN A 148 3.39 4.06 4.81
C GLN A 148 4.41 4.38 5.90
N ALA A 149 4.52 3.56 6.94
CA ALA A 149 5.52 3.76 7.99
C ALA A 149 6.94 3.59 7.43
N LEU A 150 7.17 2.56 6.62
CA LEU A 150 8.46 2.35 5.93
C LEU A 150 8.79 3.50 4.98
N TRP A 151 7.81 3.93 4.17
CA TRP A 151 7.96 5.10 3.31
C TRP A 151 8.31 6.36 4.11
N THR A 152 7.60 6.60 5.22
CA THR A 152 7.82 7.78 6.08
C THR A 152 9.22 7.74 6.68
N ALA A 153 9.66 6.59 7.21
CA ALA A 153 11.01 6.44 7.75
C ALA A 153 12.09 6.74 6.70
N ALA A 154 11.93 6.22 5.47
CA ALA A 154 12.84 6.48 4.36
C ALA A 154 12.87 7.96 3.96
N MET A 155 11.71 8.64 3.93
CA MET A 155 11.64 10.07 3.63
C MET A 155 12.28 10.93 4.72
N VAL A 156 12.10 10.58 6.00
CA VAL A 156 12.72 11.31 7.12
C VAL A 156 14.24 11.18 7.06
N ASP A 157 14.76 10.00 6.74
CA ASP A 157 16.20 9.77 6.54
C ASP A 157 16.74 10.59 5.36
N ALA A 158 16.09 10.51 4.19
CA ALA A 158 16.49 11.21 2.97
C ALA A 158 16.48 12.75 3.11
N HIS A 159 15.62 13.30 3.97
CA HIS A 159 15.48 14.75 4.18
C HIS A 159 16.02 15.24 5.53
N SER A 160 16.67 14.39 6.32
CA SER A 160 17.20 14.72 7.65
C SER A 160 16.16 15.43 8.56
N LEU A 161 14.90 15.01 8.48
CA LEU A 161 13.83 15.62 9.26
C LEU A 161 13.95 15.20 10.74
N PRO A 162 13.49 16.03 11.71
CA PRO A 162 13.54 15.68 13.12
C PRO A 162 12.79 14.37 13.38
N GLN A 163 13.50 13.38 13.91
CA GLN A 163 12.90 12.13 14.35
C GLN A 163 12.13 12.39 15.65
N ALA A 164 10.95 11.77 15.79
CA ALA A 164 10.27 11.77 17.07
C ALA A 164 11.16 11.07 18.12
N PRO A 165 11.22 11.57 19.37
CA PRO A 165 11.99 10.90 20.41
C PRO A 165 11.46 9.46 20.59
N PRO A 166 12.34 8.48 20.86
CA PRO A 166 11.92 7.09 21.04
C PRO A 166 10.87 7.04 22.15
N SER A 167 9.74 6.37 21.87
CA SER A 167 8.69 6.19 22.85
C SER A 167 9.27 5.40 24.03
N SER A 168 9.30 6.02 25.20
CA SER A 168 9.68 5.36 26.44
C SER A 168 8.65 4.26 26.72
N GLY A 169 8.96 3.03 26.33
CA GLY A 169 8.17 1.86 26.63
C GLY A 169 7.94 1.80 28.14
N ARG A 170 6.66 1.88 28.53
CA ARG A 170 6.25 1.77 29.93
C ARG A 170 6.51 0.32 30.36
N SER A 171 7.65 0.08 31.01
CA SER A 171 7.96 -1.18 31.68
C SER A 171 7.07 -1.32 32.92
N GLY A 172 5.81 -1.70 32.71
CA GLY A 172 4.87 -2.06 33.77
C GLY A 172 5.13 -3.46 34.30
N GLY A 173 6.33 -3.71 34.84
CA GLY A 173 6.70 -4.96 35.50
C GLY A 173 6.85 -4.74 37.01
N GLY A 174 5.72 -4.69 37.72
CA GLY A 174 5.70 -4.58 39.19
C GLY A 174 4.68 -5.54 39.77
N SER A 175 5.02 -6.83 39.84
CA SER A 175 4.23 -7.82 40.57
C SER A 175 4.43 -7.60 42.08
N PRO A 176 3.38 -7.45 42.90
CA PRO A 176 3.56 -7.31 44.34
C PRO A 176 4.03 -8.63 44.94
N ARG A 177 5.23 -8.63 45.51
CA ARG A 177 5.80 -9.75 46.25
C ARG A 177 4.98 -10.01 47.51
N ARG A 178 4.27 -11.14 47.53
CA ARG A 178 3.53 -11.67 48.67
C ARG A 178 4.51 -12.04 49.78
N THR A 179 4.64 -11.22 50.82
CA THR A 179 5.31 -11.61 52.06
C THR A 179 4.29 -12.14 53.05
N GLY A 180 4.25 -13.46 53.19
CA GLY A 180 3.70 -14.07 54.39
C GLY A 180 4.66 -13.81 55.56
N LYS A 181 4.10 -13.54 56.74
CA LYS A 181 4.78 -13.83 57.99
C LYS A 181 3.74 -14.29 59.01
N ALA A 182 3.95 -15.51 59.48
CA ALA A 182 3.27 -16.11 60.60
C ALA A 182 3.73 -15.45 61.91
N ALA A 183 2.77 -15.20 62.80
CA ALA A 183 2.81 -15.38 64.24
C ALA A 183 1.38 -15.24 64.76
#